data_AF-A0A957J5F9-F1
#
_entry.id   AF-A0A957J5F9-F1
#
_cell.length_a   1.000
_cell.length_b   1.000
_cell.length_c   1.000
_cell.angle_alpha   90.00
_cell.angle_beta   90.00
_cell.angle_gamma   90.00
#
_symmetry.space_group_name_H-M   'P 1'
#
loop_
_entity.id
_entity.type
_entity.pdbx_description
1 polymer ?
#
loop_
_entity_poly.entity_id
_entity_poly.type
_entity_poly.pdbx_seq_one_letter_code
_entity_poly.pdbx_strand_id
1 'polypeptide(L)' 'MIIGVDASRAVKTQRTGTEGYAYFLINALIPLAQQAGHCLRLYFNEPPPDDLFPTGPHVESVVIPFPRLWTHLRL' A
#
# COMPACT_ATOMS: atom_id res chain seq x y z
N MET A 1 -2.33 16.68 0.75
CA MET A 1 -2.73 15.98 -0.50
C MET A 1 -2.76 14.49 -0.23
N ILE A 2 -3.66 13.73 -0.89
CA ILE A 2 -3.71 12.27 -0.79
C ILE A 2 -2.90 11.67 -1.95
N ILE A 3 -1.99 10.75 -1.65
CA ILE A 3 -1.23 9.95 -2.63
C ILE A 3 -1.76 8.52 -2.55
N GLY A 4 -2.47 8.09 -3.59
CA GLY A 4 -2.93 6.71 -3.72
C GLY A 4 -1.81 5.81 -4.23
N VAL A 5 -1.57 4.70 -3.55
CA VAL A 5 -0.55 3.72 -3.92
C VAL A 5 -1.17 2.33 -4.01
N ASP A 6 -0.91 1.62 -5.11
CA ASP A 6 -1.20 0.20 -5.20
C ASP A 6 -0.20 -0.59 -4.32
N ALA A 7 -0.72 -1.22 -3.26
CA ALA A 7 0.04 -2.06 -2.34
C ALA A 7 -0.28 -3.56 -2.52
N SER A 8 -1.01 -3.94 -3.57
CA SER A 8 -1.41 -5.33 -3.86
C SER A 8 -0.24 -6.30 -4.03
N ARG A 9 0.95 -5.81 -4.41
CA ARG A 9 2.17 -6.60 -4.51
C ARG A 9 2.92 -6.72 -3.18
N ALA A 10 2.77 -5.75 -2.30
CA ALA A 10 3.50 -5.73 -1.04
C ALA A 10 2.85 -6.62 0.05
N VAL A 11 1.57 -6.96 -0.12
CA VAL A 11 0.79 -7.76 0.84
C VAL A 11 1.15 -9.24 0.85
N LYS A 12 1.74 -9.75 -0.23
CA LYS A 12 2.15 -11.15 -0.35
C LYS A 12 3.31 -11.48 0.61
N THR A 13 3.13 -12.55 1.39
CA THR A 13 4.14 -13.03 2.36
C THR A 13 5.42 -13.52 1.68
N GLN A 14 5.30 -14.20 0.53
CA GLN A 14 6.45 -14.66 -0.24
C GLN A 14 6.90 -13.58 -1.22
N ARG A 15 8.08 -12.99 -0.96
CA ARG A 15 8.62 -11.88 -1.73
C ARG A 15 9.66 -12.37 -2.72
N THR A 16 9.30 -12.48 -3.99
CA THR A 16 10.24 -12.91 -5.06
C THR A 16 10.31 -11.82 -6.13
N GLY A 17 11.18 -10.83 -5.93
CA GLY A 17 11.37 -9.73 -6.88
C GLY A 17 10.47 -8.53 -6.61
N THR A 18 9.44 -8.32 -7.45
CA THR A 18 8.61 -7.10 -7.46
C THR A 18 7.85 -6.86 -6.15
N GLU A 19 7.44 -7.92 -5.47
CA GLU A 19 6.78 -7.88 -4.16
C GLU A 19 7.72 -7.26 -3.11
N GLY A 20 9.00 -7.65 -3.13
CA GLY A 20 10.02 -7.08 -2.24
C GLY A 20 10.27 -5.61 -2.55
N TYR A 21 10.40 -5.26 -3.83
CA TYR A 21 10.55 -3.86 -4.25
C TYR A 21 9.39 -2.99 -3.77
N ALA A 22 8.14 -3.40 -4.03
CA ALA A 22 6.95 -2.66 -3.60
C ALA A 22 6.92 -2.49 -2.07
N TYR A 23 7.22 -3.56 -1.32
CA TYR A 23 7.29 -3.51 0.13
C TYR A 23 8.32 -2.49 0.65
N PHE A 24 9.56 -2.54 0.14
CA PHE A 24 10.62 -1.63 0.61
C PHE A 24 10.37 -0.18 0.17
N LEU A 25 9.85 0.02 -1.05
CA LEU A 25 9.52 1.35 -1.55
C LEU A 25 8.43 2.01 -0.70
N ILE A 26 7.33 1.30 -0.41
CA ILE A 26 6.24 1.83 0.40
C ILE A 26 6.74 2.15 1.81
N ASN A 27 7.55 1.27 2.43
CA ASN A 27 8.14 1.53 3.75
C ASN A 27 9.03 2.78 3.76
N ALA A 28 9.83 3.00 2.72
CA ALA A 28 10.65 4.20 2.59
C ALA A 28 9.82 5.46 2.32
N LEU A 29 8.69 5.32 1.62
CA LEU A 29 7.84 6.45 1.24
C LEU A 29 6.99 6.99 2.39
N ILE A 30 6.54 6.14 3.31
CA ILE A 30 5.71 6.53 4.47
C ILE A 30 6.28 7.71 5.27
N PRO A 31 7.53 7.66 5.78
CA PRO A 31 8.09 8.77 6.55
C PRO A 31 8.27 10.03 5.69
N LEU A 32 8.58 9.90 4.41
CA LEU A 32 8.76 11.04 3.49
C LEU A 32 7.42 11.74 3.21
N ALA A 33 6.37 10.98 2.98
CA ALA A 33 5.02 11.51 2.79
C ALA A 33 4.54 12.23 4.05
N GLN A 34 4.77 11.65 5.23
CA GLN A 34 4.46 12.31 6.50
C GLN A 34 5.21 13.64 6.64
N GLN A 35 6.53 13.67 6.38
CA GLN A 35 7.34 14.89 6.45
C GLN A 35 6.85 15.97 5.48
N ALA A 36 6.37 15.57 4.30
CA ALA A 36 5.82 16.46 3.29
C ALA A 36 4.35 16.88 3.56
N GLY A 37 3.73 16.39 4.65
CA GLY A 37 2.32 16.68 4.95
C GLY A 37 1.34 16.02 3.96
N HIS A 38 1.71 14.87 3.40
CA HIS A 38 0.88 14.06 2.53
C HIS A 38 0.26 12.89 3.29
N CYS A 39 -0.97 12.53 2.92
CA CYS A 39 -1.60 11.30 3.40
C CYS A 39 -1.40 10.22 2.32
N LEU A 40 -0.80 9.09 2.70
CA LEU A 40 -0.69 7.92 1.85
C LEU A 40 -1.92 7.05 2.02
N ARG A 41 -2.57 6.71 0.91
CA ARG A 41 -3.65 5.74 0.89
C ARG A 41 -3.18 4.49 0.15
N LEU A 42 -3.03 3.39 0.89
CA LEU A 42 -2.56 2.12 0.38
C LEU A 42 -3.75 1.24 0.01
N TYR A 43 -3.83 0.88 -1.26
CA TYR A 43 -4.87 -0.01 -1.78
C TYR A 43 -4.39 -1.44 -1.81
N PHE A 44 -5.16 -2.34 -1.22
CA PHE A 44 -4.84 -3.75 -1.13
C PHE A 44 -5.91 -4.60 -1.81
N ASN A 45 -5.51 -5.67 -2.51
CA ASN A 45 -6.43 -6.65 -3.09
C ASN A 45 -6.84 -7.75 -2.08
N GLU A 46 -6.13 -7.86 -0.96
CA GLU A 46 -6.41 -8.76 0.16
C GLU A 46 -6.05 -8.06 1.49
N PRO A 47 -6.62 -8.46 2.63
CA PRO A 47 -6.31 -7.83 3.91
C PRO A 47 -4.80 -7.97 4.25
N PRO A 48 -4.10 -6.85 4.53
CA PRO A 48 -2.72 -6.94 4.96
C PRO A 48 -2.59 -7.49 6.39
N PRO A 49 -1.48 -8.17 6.72
CA PRO A 49 -1.11 -8.40 8.11
C PRO A 49 -1.04 -7.09 8.89
N ASP A 50 -1.47 -7.09 10.15
CA ASP A 50 -1.55 -5.89 10.99
C ASP A 50 -0.21 -5.11 11.08
N ASP A 51 0.91 -5.84 11.04
CA ASP A 51 2.26 -5.28 11.17
C ASP A 51 2.99 -5.08 9.83
N LEU A 52 2.28 -5.13 8.69
CA LEU A 52 2.93 -5.03 7.37
C LEU A 52 3.54 -3.65 7.11
N PHE A 53 2.87 -2.58 7.57
CA PHE A 53 3.33 -1.21 7.42
C PHE A 53 3.05 -0.40 8.69
N PRO A 54 3.85 0.66 8.96
CA PRO A 54 3.56 1.57 10.06
C PRO A 54 2.16 2.19 9.93
N THR A 55 1.30 1.95 10.90
CA THR A 55 0.00 2.61 11.00
C THR A 55 0.16 3.99 11.63
N GLY A 56 -0.44 5.02 11.04
CA GLY A 56 -0.40 6.37 11.57
C GLY A 56 -1.46 7.28 10.93
N PRO A 57 -1.65 8.50 11.46
CA PRO A 57 -2.70 9.41 10.97
C PRO A 57 -2.51 9.84 9.50
N HIS A 58 -1.33 9.61 8.92
CA HIS A 58 -0.99 9.93 7.53
C HIS A 58 -0.95 8.69 6.62
N VAL A 59 -1.36 7.52 7.13
CA VAL A 59 -1.38 6.26 6.38
C VAL A 59 -2.76 5.63 6.53
N GLU A 60 -3.48 5.54 5.42
CA GLU A 60 -4.78 4.89 5.34
C GLU A 60 -4.67 3.59 4.54
N SER A 61 -5.21 2.51 5.09
CA SER A 61 -5.29 1.21 4.40
C SER A 61 -6.70 0.98 3.88
N VAL A 62 -6.84 0.72 2.58
CA VAL A 62 -8.12 0.43 1.93
C VAL A 62 -8.05 -0.91 1.23
N VAL A 63 -8.87 -1.86 1.67
CA VAL A 63 -8.97 -3.19 1.06
C VAL A 63 -10.07 -3.19 0.01
N ILE A 64 -9.71 -3.55 -1.23
CA ILE A 64 -10.58 -3.66 -2.39
C ILE A 64 -10.49 -5.10 -2.90
N PRO A 65 -11.27 -6.04 -2.34
CA PRO A 65 -11.13 -7.47 -2.61
C PRO A 65 -11.81 -7.84 -3.93
N PHE A 66 -11.18 -7.47 -5.06
CA PHE A 66 -11.60 -7.91 -6.39
C PHE A 66 -10.56 -8.88 -6.96
N PRO A 67 -10.95 -10.12 -7.30
CA PRO A 67 -9.98 -11.15 -7.72
C PRO A 67 -9.34 -10.88 -9.09
N ARG A 68 -9.96 -10.05 -9.95
CA ARG A 68 -9.49 -9.66 -11.28
C ARG A 68 -10.00 -8.26 -11.64
N LEU A 69 -9.33 -7.58 -12.58
CA LEU A 69 -9.71 -6.28 -13.15
C LEU A 69 -9.90 -5.14 -12.14
N TRP A 70 -9.35 -5.27 -10.93
CA TRP A 70 -9.56 -4.30 -9.85
C TRP A 70 -9.00 -2.91 -10.21
N THR A 71 -7.90 -2.86 -10.97
CA THR A 71 -7.32 -1.63 -11.52
C THR A 71 -8.10 -1.01 -12.69
N HIS A 72 -9.02 -1.76 -13.31
CA HIS A 72 -9.77 -1.30 -14.50
C HIS A 72 -11.18 -0.80 -14.18
N LEU A 73 -11.72 -1.17 -13.01
CA LEU A 73 -13.12 -0.87 -12.67
C LEU A 73 -13.27 0.24 -11.62
N ARG A 74 -12.22 0.61 -10.87
CA ARG A 74 -12.33 1.52 -9.73
C ARG A 74 -11.01 2.21 -9.34
N LEU A 75 -10.44 3.00 -10.24
CA LEU A 75 -9.42 4.01 -9.91
C LEU A 75 -10.05 5.40 -9.93
#